data_AF-A0A6P0U5V5-F1
#
_entry.id   AF-A0A6P0U5V5-F1
#
_cell.length_a   1.000
_cell.length_b   1.000
_cell.length_c   1.000
_cell.angle_alpha   90.00
_cell.angle_beta   90.00
_cell.angle_gamma   90.00
#
_symmetry.space_group_name_H-M   'P 1'
#
loop_
_entity.id
_entity.type
_entity.pdbx_description
1 polymer ?
#
loop_
_entity_poly.entity_id
_entity_poly.type
_entity_poly.pdbx_seq_one_letter_code
_entity_poly.pdbx_strand_id
1 'polypeptide(L)'
;HLGQTAMGDRPLPAYKGKNTSEINPTHYWDELDLDNRESVRLYILECSRLWAPVSASHKIATDAFTLTIAKKYQTFPAGTKILIPMNLGSLDENFWGPTTYQFDANRENLCPYHMSFHSVGDRSAGRICPGKDVAMNMLVDVMIALGKVRR
;
A
#
# COMPACT_ATOMS: atom_id res chain seq x y z
N HIS A 1 4.55 10.95 -5.38
CA HIS A 1 3.67 10.60 -4.25
C HIS A 1 4.39 9.74 -3.23
N LEU A 2 4.61 8.42 -3.47
CA LEU A 2 5.17 7.53 -2.43
C LEU A 2 6.53 8.00 -1.90
N GLY A 3 7.44 8.42 -2.77
CA GLY A 3 8.72 9.00 -2.31
C GLY A 3 8.55 10.23 -1.41
N GLN A 4 7.58 11.10 -1.68
CA GLN A 4 7.30 12.27 -0.83
C GLN A 4 6.76 11.86 0.55
N THR A 5 5.90 10.84 0.60
CA THR A 5 5.40 10.29 1.86
C THR A 5 6.54 9.62 2.65
N ALA A 6 7.35 8.80 1.97
CA ALA A 6 8.48 8.07 2.57
C ALA A 6 9.62 9.01 3.03
N MET A 7 9.81 10.16 2.40
CA MET A 7 10.80 11.15 2.87
C MET A 7 10.23 12.12 3.92
N GLY A 8 8.92 12.07 4.18
CA GLY A 8 8.21 12.93 5.14
C GLY A 8 7.83 14.32 4.61
N ASP A 9 8.11 14.64 3.35
CA ASP A 9 7.63 15.87 2.69
C ASP A 9 6.10 15.95 2.63
N ARG A 10 5.45 14.79 2.69
CA ARG A 10 4.01 14.64 2.77
C ARG A 10 3.66 13.93 4.09
N PRO A 11 2.86 14.55 4.99
CA PRO A 11 2.43 13.89 6.23
C PRO A 11 1.60 12.63 5.91
N LEU A 12 1.25 11.79 6.86
CA LEU A 12 0.26 10.73 6.64
C LEU A 12 -1.19 11.25 6.84
N PRO A 13 -2.22 10.59 6.28
CA PRO A 13 -3.60 11.08 6.39
C PRO A 13 -4.14 11.06 7.83
N ALA A 14 -4.95 12.06 8.17
CA ALA A 14 -5.67 12.11 9.44
C ALA A 14 -6.96 11.27 9.37
N TYR A 15 -6.85 9.97 9.62
CA TYR A 15 -8.03 9.10 9.72
C TYR A 15 -8.82 9.39 11.00
N LYS A 16 -10.15 9.46 10.89
CA LYS A 16 -11.02 9.83 12.02
C LYS A 16 -10.81 8.90 13.21
N GLY A 17 -10.46 9.47 14.37
CA GLY A 17 -10.26 8.74 15.61
C GLY A 17 -8.96 7.92 15.66
N LYS A 18 -8.00 8.21 14.79
CA LYS A 18 -6.68 7.56 14.73
C LYS A 18 -5.58 8.63 14.71
N ASN A 19 -4.40 8.26 15.17
CA ASN A 19 -3.25 9.18 15.27
C ASN A 19 -2.30 9.06 14.06
N THR A 20 -2.80 8.60 12.92
CA THR A 20 -1.95 8.31 11.75
C THR A 20 -1.23 9.54 11.22
N SER A 21 -1.81 10.75 11.32
CA SER A 21 -1.15 12.00 10.94
C SER A 21 -0.05 12.45 11.89
N GLU A 22 0.04 11.88 13.11
CA GLU A 22 1.10 12.16 14.08
C GLU A 22 2.35 11.30 13.83
N ILE A 23 2.22 10.25 13.02
CA ILE A 23 3.34 9.42 12.59
C ILE A 23 4.25 10.28 11.71
N ASN A 24 5.53 10.38 12.08
CA ASN A 24 6.56 11.03 11.30
C ASN A 24 7.37 9.98 10.51
N PRO A 25 7.13 9.81 9.20
CA PRO A 25 7.86 8.82 8.40
C PRO A 25 9.37 9.06 8.39
N THR A 26 9.82 10.31 8.49
CA THR A 26 11.24 10.66 8.51
C THR A 26 11.96 10.09 9.72
N HIS A 27 11.31 10.00 10.89
CA HIS A 27 11.91 9.40 12.08
C HIS A 27 12.26 7.93 11.83
N TYR A 28 11.32 7.15 11.27
CA TYR A 28 11.56 5.77 10.90
C TYR A 28 12.61 5.61 9.80
N TRP A 29 12.67 6.55 8.84
CA TRP A 29 13.72 6.56 7.81
C TRP A 29 15.11 6.81 8.41
N ASP A 30 15.23 7.75 9.35
CA ASP A 30 16.48 8.08 10.02
C ASP A 30 17.03 6.87 10.82
N GLU A 31 16.15 5.99 11.32
CA GLU A 31 16.49 4.75 12.03
C GLU A 31 16.83 3.55 11.12
N LEU A 32 16.60 3.63 9.80
CA LEU A 32 16.86 2.49 8.91
C LEU A 32 18.35 2.15 8.82
N ASP A 33 18.62 0.86 8.75
CA ASP A 33 19.88 0.33 8.21
C ASP A 33 19.87 0.52 6.67
N LEU A 34 20.60 1.54 6.21
CA LEU A 34 20.66 1.92 4.80
C LEU A 34 21.51 0.97 3.93
N ASP A 35 22.26 0.04 4.54
CA ASP A 35 22.95 -1.01 3.81
C ASP A 35 22.06 -2.27 3.65
N ASN A 36 20.97 -2.36 4.40
CA ASN A 36 19.94 -3.38 4.24
C ASN A 36 18.80 -2.90 3.33
N ARG A 37 18.91 -3.22 2.04
CA ARG A 37 17.91 -2.88 1.02
C ARG A 37 16.51 -3.40 1.33
N GLU A 38 16.38 -4.57 1.96
CA GLU A 38 15.06 -5.13 2.27
C GLU A 38 14.38 -4.34 3.39
N SER A 39 15.12 -3.88 4.42
CA SER A 39 14.57 -2.98 5.43
C SER A 39 14.02 -1.69 4.82
N VAL A 40 14.74 -1.10 3.86
CA VAL A 40 14.27 0.08 3.12
C VAL A 40 13.04 -0.24 2.27
N ARG A 41 13.00 -1.42 1.63
CA ARG A 41 11.85 -1.88 0.85
C ARG A 41 10.60 -2.04 1.70
N LEU A 42 10.71 -2.72 2.85
CA LEU A 42 9.62 -2.94 3.80
C LEU A 42 9.09 -1.62 4.36
N TYR A 43 9.99 -0.69 4.69
CA TYR A 43 9.65 0.67 5.08
C TYR A 43 8.76 1.38 4.02
N ILE A 44 9.21 1.37 2.75
CA ILE A 44 8.47 1.97 1.64
C ILE A 44 7.09 1.31 1.48
N LEU A 45 7.01 -0.02 1.61
CA LEU A 45 5.76 -0.77 1.51
C LEU A 45 4.78 -0.36 2.62
N GLU A 46 5.22 -0.21 3.86
CA GLU A 46 4.35 0.22 4.95
C GLU A 46 3.88 1.67 4.78
N CYS A 47 4.75 2.58 4.35
CA CYS A 47 4.34 3.94 3.96
C CYS A 47 3.23 3.91 2.91
N SER A 48 3.37 3.06 1.88
CA SER A 48 2.37 2.93 0.82
C SER A 48 1.11 2.18 1.21
N ARG A 49 1.11 1.41 2.30
CA ARG A 49 -0.09 0.81 2.88
C ARG A 49 -0.91 1.87 3.61
N LEU A 50 -0.25 2.68 4.44
CA LEU A 50 -0.87 3.77 5.19
C LEU A 50 -1.34 4.93 4.30
N TRP A 51 -0.59 5.22 3.23
CA TRP A 51 -0.99 6.15 2.18
C TRP A 51 -0.62 5.63 0.78
N ALA A 52 -1.57 4.94 0.15
CA ALA A 52 -1.38 4.43 -1.19
C ALA A 52 -1.32 5.58 -2.24
N PRO A 53 -0.31 5.59 -3.14
CA PRO A 53 -0.24 6.56 -4.24
C PRO A 53 -1.36 6.40 -5.26
N VAL A 54 -1.88 5.18 -5.40
CA VAL A 54 -3.07 4.85 -6.19
C VAL A 54 -4.09 4.26 -5.22
N SER A 55 -5.23 4.94 -5.04
CA SER A 55 -6.21 4.59 -4.01
C SER A 55 -7.22 3.53 -4.43
N ALA A 56 -7.42 3.35 -5.73
CA ALA A 56 -8.38 2.40 -6.26
C ALA A 56 -8.01 1.95 -7.67
N SER A 57 -8.60 0.83 -8.05
CA SER A 57 -8.62 0.36 -9.42
C SER A 57 -10.06 0.14 -9.88
N HIS A 58 -10.26 0.10 -11.19
CA HIS A 58 -11.57 -0.17 -11.75
C HIS A 58 -11.49 -1.21 -12.86
N LYS A 59 -12.60 -1.93 -13.04
CA LYS A 59 -12.82 -2.88 -14.13
C LYS A 59 -14.27 -2.76 -14.61
N ILE A 60 -14.49 -3.07 -15.88
CA ILE A 60 -15.83 -3.25 -16.44
C ILE A 60 -16.03 -4.75 -16.63
N ALA A 61 -17.14 -5.28 -16.13
CA ALA A 61 -17.49 -6.68 -16.33
C ALA A 61 -17.77 -6.94 -17.81
N THR A 62 -17.08 -7.91 -18.41
CA THR A 62 -17.32 -8.35 -19.79
C THR A 62 -18.55 -9.25 -19.89
N ASP A 63 -18.82 -9.98 -18.81
CA ASP A 63 -19.90 -10.96 -18.70
C ASP A 63 -20.68 -10.73 -17.41
N ALA A 64 -21.89 -11.28 -17.33
CA ALA A 64 -22.63 -11.30 -16.08
C ALA A 64 -21.94 -12.23 -15.06
N PHE A 65 -21.97 -11.85 -13.78
CA PHE A 65 -21.34 -12.63 -12.71
C PHE A 65 -22.18 -12.58 -11.43
N THR A 66 -22.10 -13.64 -10.63
CA THR A 66 -22.81 -13.74 -9.35
C THR A 66 -21.81 -13.79 -8.21
N LEU A 67 -22.02 -12.98 -7.17
CA LEU A 67 -21.22 -12.99 -5.94
C LEU A 67 -22.13 -13.09 -4.72
N THR A 68 -21.57 -13.57 -3.61
CA THR A 68 -22.22 -13.51 -2.30
C THR A 68 -21.81 -12.23 -1.59
N ILE A 69 -22.75 -11.31 -1.38
CA ILE A 69 -22.54 -10.06 -0.63
C ILE A 69 -23.46 -10.10 0.59
N ALA A 70 -22.90 -9.93 1.79
CA ALA A 70 -23.66 -10.02 3.05
C ALA A 70 -24.56 -11.27 3.13
N LYS A 71 -24.01 -12.43 2.76
CA LYS A 71 -24.70 -13.74 2.69
C LYS A 71 -25.86 -13.84 1.68
N LYS A 72 -26.02 -12.87 0.78
CA LYS A 72 -27.01 -12.90 -0.30
C LYS A 72 -26.33 -13.05 -1.65
N TYR A 73 -26.89 -13.90 -2.51
CA TYR A 73 -26.44 -13.98 -3.89
C TYR A 73 -26.93 -12.76 -4.66
N GLN A 74 -26.01 -12.10 -5.34
CA GLN A 74 -26.28 -10.96 -6.19
C GLN A 74 -25.64 -11.18 -7.55
N THR A 75 -26.47 -11.13 -8.59
CA THR A 75 -26.02 -11.20 -9.99
C THR A 75 -25.89 -9.78 -10.54
N PHE A 76 -24.75 -9.51 -11.15
CA PHE A 76 -24.44 -8.25 -11.81
C PHE A 76 -24.38 -8.49 -13.32
N PRO A 77 -24.99 -7.62 -14.14
CA PRO A 77 -24.96 -7.78 -15.59
C PRO A 77 -23.58 -7.43 -16.18
N ALA A 78 -23.33 -7.88 -17.41
CA ALA A 78 -22.24 -7.37 -18.23
C ALA A 78 -22.31 -5.83 -18.33
N GLY A 79 -21.16 -5.16 -18.40
CA GLY A 79 -21.06 -3.71 -18.37
C GLY A 79 -21.05 -3.09 -16.96
N THR A 80 -21.22 -3.89 -15.90
CA THR A 80 -21.10 -3.41 -14.51
C THR A 80 -19.73 -2.79 -14.27
N LYS A 81 -19.71 -1.54 -13.78
CA LYS A 81 -18.48 -0.84 -13.34
C LYS A 81 -18.13 -1.30 -11.94
N ILE A 82 -16.97 -1.93 -11.81
CA ILE A 82 -16.44 -2.46 -10.55
C ILE A 82 -15.33 -1.53 -10.08
N LEU A 83 -15.45 -1.00 -8.87
CA LEU A 83 -14.40 -0.27 -8.18
C LEU A 83 -13.81 -1.15 -7.08
N ILE A 84 -12.49 -1.28 -7.05
CA ILE A 84 -11.76 -1.98 -5.99
C ILE A 84 -10.97 -0.91 -5.22
N PRO A 85 -11.49 -0.43 -4.08
CA PRO A 85 -10.85 0.59 -3.27
C PRO A 85 -9.71 -0.03 -2.46
N MET A 86 -8.48 0.15 -2.95
CA MET A 86 -7.27 -0.45 -2.38
C MET A 86 -6.92 0.14 -1.01
N ASN A 87 -7.25 1.41 -0.79
CA ASN A 87 -7.10 2.07 0.51
C ASN A 87 -7.98 1.41 1.58
N LEU A 88 -9.22 1.00 1.25
CA LEU A 88 -10.07 0.29 2.21
C LEU A 88 -9.48 -1.07 2.56
N GLY A 89 -8.96 -1.81 1.57
CA GLY A 89 -8.28 -3.08 1.82
C GLY A 89 -7.00 -2.93 2.64
N SER A 90 -6.22 -1.86 2.40
CA SER A 90 -4.95 -1.58 3.10
C SER A 90 -5.16 -1.10 4.56
N LEU A 91 -6.39 -0.74 4.92
CA LEU A 91 -6.76 -0.16 6.22
C LEU A 91 -7.91 -0.93 6.91
N ASP A 92 -8.22 -2.14 6.45
CA ASP A 92 -9.23 -3.01 7.08
C ASP A 92 -8.68 -3.58 8.39
N GLU A 93 -9.20 -3.09 9.52
CA GLU A 93 -8.79 -3.50 10.87
C GLU A 93 -9.05 -4.99 11.14
N ASN A 94 -10.04 -5.60 10.46
CA ASN A 94 -10.30 -7.03 10.59
C ASN A 94 -9.21 -7.89 9.95
N PHE A 95 -8.48 -7.34 8.97
CA PHE A 95 -7.41 -8.03 8.27
C PHE A 95 -6.02 -7.66 8.82
N TRP A 96 -5.77 -6.37 9.04
CA TRP A 96 -4.48 -5.84 9.49
C TRP A 96 -4.33 -5.77 11.02
N GLY A 97 -5.41 -6.03 11.77
CA GLY A 97 -5.43 -6.10 13.23
C GLY A 97 -5.50 -4.73 13.93
N PRO A 98 -5.47 -4.69 15.27
CA PRO A 98 -5.71 -3.46 16.04
C PRO A 98 -4.66 -2.36 15.79
N THR A 99 -3.47 -2.72 15.30
CA THR A 99 -2.39 -1.78 14.99
C THR A 99 -2.47 -1.22 13.57
N THR A 100 -3.55 -1.47 12.81
CA THR A 100 -3.69 -1.08 11.38
C THR A 100 -3.29 0.35 11.04
N TYR A 101 -3.50 1.28 11.96
CA TYR A 101 -3.25 2.72 11.78
C TYR A 101 -1.90 3.19 12.34
N GLN A 102 -1.11 2.27 12.86
CA GLN A 102 0.26 2.47 13.32
C GLN A 102 1.26 2.07 12.24
N PHE A 103 2.46 2.61 12.30
CA PHE A 103 3.55 2.22 11.42
C PHE A 103 4.21 0.94 11.94
N ASP A 104 4.23 -0.11 11.11
CA ASP A 104 4.97 -1.33 11.36
C ASP A 104 5.44 -1.95 10.03
N ALA A 105 6.73 -1.84 9.74
CA ALA A 105 7.33 -2.40 8.52
C ALA A 105 7.57 -3.92 8.61
N ASN A 106 7.42 -4.52 9.80
CA ASN A 106 7.70 -5.93 10.05
C ASN A 106 6.44 -6.79 10.09
N ARG A 107 5.28 -6.25 9.69
CA ARG A 107 4.02 -7.01 9.64
C ARG A 107 4.18 -8.23 8.74
N GLU A 108 3.84 -9.40 9.26
CA GLU A 108 3.91 -10.67 8.52
C GLU A 108 3.11 -10.63 7.20
N ASN A 109 1.96 -9.94 7.20
CA ASN A 109 1.07 -9.83 6.05
C ASN A 109 1.44 -8.69 5.08
N LEU A 110 2.47 -7.86 5.37
CA LEU A 110 2.81 -6.69 4.56
C LEU A 110 3.10 -7.08 3.11
N CYS A 111 4.10 -7.91 2.87
CA CYS A 111 4.50 -8.34 1.53
C CYS A 111 3.45 -9.21 0.81
N PRO A 112 2.93 -10.31 1.40
CA PRO A 112 2.05 -11.23 0.67
C PRO A 112 0.65 -10.66 0.35
N TYR A 113 0.25 -9.56 1.00
CA TYR A 113 -1.05 -8.92 0.82
C TYR A 113 -0.97 -7.43 0.46
N HIS A 114 0.22 -6.92 0.15
CA HIS A 114 0.39 -5.54 -0.28
C HIS A 114 -0.39 -5.24 -1.55
N MET A 115 -1.04 -4.07 -1.62
CA MET A 115 -1.89 -3.74 -2.76
C MET A 115 -1.36 -2.63 -3.67
N SER A 116 -0.34 -1.85 -3.32
CA SER A 116 -0.09 -0.55 -3.97
C SER A 116 0.34 -0.58 -5.44
N PHE A 117 0.66 -1.76 -5.99
CA PHE A 117 0.95 -1.96 -7.42
C PHE A 117 -0.20 -2.63 -8.20
N HIS A 118 -1.40 -2.63 -7.63
CA HIS A 118 -2.59 -3.28 -8.15
C HIS A 118 -2.49 -4.82 -8.30
N SER A 119 -1.71 -5.46 -7.44
CA SER A 119 -1.73 -6.90 -7.16
C SER A 119 -2.08 -7.14 -5.68
N VAL A 120 -2.20 -8.39 -5.22
CA VAL A 120 -2.22 -8.73 -3.77
C VAL A 120 -0.95 -9.53 -3.48
N GLY A 121 0.08 -8.82 -3.01
CA GLY A 121 1.46 -9.31 -3.06
C GLY A 121 1.89 -9.52 -4.51
N ASP A 122 2.21 -10.76 -4.87
CA ASP A 122 2.53 -11.16 -6.25
C ASP A 122 1.36 -11.83 -6.98
N ARG A 123 0.24 -12.04 -6.31
CA ARG A 123 -0.98 -12.59 -6.95
C ARG A 123 -1.64 -11.50 -7.78
N SER A 124 -1.85 -11.77 -9.07
CA SER A 124 -2.59 -10.87 -9.96
C SER A 124 -3.44 -11.65 -10.95
N ALA A 125 -4.55 -11.05 -11.40
CA ALA A 125 -5.37 -11.57 -12.49
C ALA A 125 -4.96 -10.93 -13.84
N GLY A 126 -3.65 -10.81 -14.09
CA GLY A 126 -3.10 -10.12 -15.27
C GLY A 126 -3.14 -8.59 -15.20
N ARG A 127 -3.44 -8.03 -14.02
CA ARG A 127 -3.39 -6.60 -13.74
C ARG A 127 -2.44 -6.41 -12.58
N ILE A 128 -1.24 -5.96 -12.89
CA ILE A 128 -0.20 -5.53 -11.97
C ILE A 128 0.54 -4.39 -12.66
N CYS A 129 1.04 -3.41 -11.92
CA CYS A 129 1.88 -2.36 -12.49
C CYS A 129 3.09 -3.02 -13.18
N PRO A 130 3.25 -2.86 -14.51
CA PRO A 130 4.38 -3.46 -15.21
C PRO A 130 5.73 -2.84 -14.77
N GLY A 131 5.70 -1.63 -14.22
CA GLY A 131 6.87 -0.95 -13.65
C GLY A 131 7.08 -1.18 -12.15
N LYS A 132 6.39 -2.15 -11.51
CA LYS A 132 6.48 -2.39 -10.06
C LYS A 132 7.94 -2.49 -9.59
N ASP A 133 8.71 -3.37 -10.21
CA ASP A 133 10.06 -3.66 -9.75
C ASP A 133 11.02 -2.50 -10.04
N VAL A 134 10.90 -1.87 -11.21
CA VAL A 134 11.70 -0.68 -11.56
C VAL A 134 11.41 0.46 -10.59
N ALA A 135 10.12 0.75 -10.34
CA ALA A 135 9.72 1.82 -9.44
C ALA A 135 10.15 1.56 -8.00
N MET A 136 10.01 0.33 -7.51
CA MET A 136 10.42 -0.06 -6.16
C MET A 136 11.94 0.01 -6.00
N ASN A 137 12.70 -0.61 -6.91
CA ASN A 137 14.16 -0.62 -6.84
C ASN A 137 14.74 0.79 -6.95
N MET A 138 14.25 1.60 -7.89
CA MET A 138 14.68 2.98 -8.03
C MET A 138 14.38 3.79 -6.76
N LEU A 139 13.20 3.61 -6.15
CA LEU A 139 12.88 4.33 -4.92
C LEU A 139 13.74 3.88 -3.75
N VAL A 140 14.03 2.58 -3.61
CA VAL A 140 15.01 2.09 -2.62
C VAL A 140 16.37 2.74 -2.83
N ASP A 141 16.87 2.80 -4.07
CA ASP A 141 18.16 3.41 -4.39
C ASP A 141 18.20 4.89 -4.01
N VAL A 142 17.14 5.64 -4.35
CA VAL A 142 17.01 7.06 -4.00
C VAL A 142 16.96 7.25 -2.48
N MET A 143 16.17 6.45 -1.76
CA MET A 143 16.04 6.53 -0.30
C MET A 143 17.37 6.23 0.40
N ILE A 144 18.14 5.27 -0.09
CA ILE A 144 19.49 4.96 0.43
C ILE A 144 20.44 6.12 0.13
N ALA A 145 20.52 6.57 -1.12
CA ALA A 145 21.45 7.61 -1.54
C ALA A 145 21.22 8.92 -0.78
N LEU A 146 19.95 9.35 -0.67
CA LEU A 146 19.59 10.56 0.07
C LEU A 146 19.77 10.37 1.58
N GLY A 147 19.43 9.20 2.11
CA GLY A 147 19.58 8.90 3.54
C GLY A 147 21.05 8.97 3.99
N LYS A 148 21.98 8.50 3.14
CA LYS A 148 23.44 8.55 3.40
C LYS A 148 24.04 9.96 3.35
N VAL A 149 23.41 10.89 2.63
CA VAL A 149 23.84 12.30 2.59
C VAL A 149 23.21 13.12 3.70
N ARG A 150 21.99 12.76 4.10
CA ARG A 150 21.21 13.44 5.14
C ARG A 150 21.77 13.20 6.55
N ARG A 151 22.32 12.01 6.81
CA ARG A 151 22.88 11.56 8.10
C ARG A 151 24.40 11.64 8.09
#